data_AF-A0A838GWW9-F1
#
_entry.id   AF-A0A838GWW9-F1
#
_cell.length_a   1.000
_cell.length_b   1.000
_cell.length_c   1.000
_cell.angle_alpha   90.00
_cell.angle_beta   90.00
_cell.angle_gamma   90.00
#
_symmetry.space_group_name_H-M   'P 1'
#
loop_
_entity.id
_entity.type
_entity.pdbx_description
1 polymer ?
#
loop_
_entity_poly.entity_id
_entity_poly.type
_entity_poly.pdbx_seq_one_letter_code
_entity_poly.pdbx_strand_id
1 'polypeptide(L)' 'MPKAKVSATVSPDRLARAREVTGTNSVSDLLEEALAALIERELERRWLDAHPDEELPGEVVPDLSAVPWDEE' A
#
# COMPACT_ATOMS: atom_id res chain seq x y z
N MET A 1 0.85 -14.47 19.68
CA MET A 1 1.32 -15.29 18.53
C MET A 1 2.79 -15.65 18.74
N PRO A 2 3.24 -16.85 18.34
CA PRO A 2 4.65 -17.20 18.38
C PRO A 2 5.45 -16.30 17.42
N LYS A 3 6.57 -15.75 17.89
CA LYS A 3 7.49 -14.93 17.07
C LYS A 3 8.64 -15.80 16.56
N ALA A 4 8.95 -15.71 15.27
CA ALA A 4 10.15 -16.31 14.69
C ALA A 4 11.33 -15.33 14.79
N LYS A 5 12.49 -15.81 15.23
CA LYS A 5 13.73 -15.02 15.21
C LYS A 5 14.42 -15.19 13.86
N VAL A 6 14.73 -14.07 13.21
CA VAL A 6 15.46 -14.03 11.95
C VAL A 6 16.77 -13.29 12.16
N SER A 7 17.87 -13.84 11.66
CA SER A 7 19.16 -13.17 11.60
C SER A 7 19.45 -12.84 10.14
N ALA A 8 19.77 -11.57 9.86
CA ALA A 8 20.06 -11.10 8.52
C ALA A 8 21.19 -10.07 8.55
N THR A 9 21.98 -10.02 7.49
CA THR A 9 22.99 -8.97 7.30
C THR A 9 22.39 -7.86 6.46
N VAL A 10 22.51 -6.62 6.93
CA VAL A 10 22.00 -5.42 6.27
C VAL A 10 23.12 -4.40 6.15
N SER A 11 23.10 -3.63 5.06
CA SER A 11 24.00 -2.48 4.90
C SER A 11 23.74 -1.47 6.02
N PRO A 12 24.78 -1.02 6.75
CA PRO A 12 24.65 0.01 7.78
C PRO A 12 24.03 1.30 7.26
N ASP A 13 24.42 1.74 6.06
CA ASP A 13 23.92 2.97 5.46
C ASP A 13 22.43 2.88 5.14
N ARG A 14 21.98 1.73 4.62
CA ARG A 14 20.54 1.50 4.38
C ARG A 14 19.76 1.47 5.69
N LEU A 15 20.29 0.85 6.74
CA LEU A 15 19.63 0.81 8.04
C LEU A 15 19.55 2.21 8.66
N ALA A 16 20.62 3.00 8.59
CA ALA A 16 20.63 4.39 9.05
C ALA A 16 19.58 5.21 8.29
N ARG A 17 19.57 5.13 6.96
CA ARG A 17 18.59 5.83 6.13
C ARG A 17 17.15 5.42 6.44
N ALA A 18 16.91 4.14 6.67
CA ALA A 18 15.58 3.64 7.01
C ALA A 18 15.09 4.23 8.34
N ARG A 19 15.96 4.29 9.36
CA ARG A 19 15.65 4.91 10.66
C ARG A 19 15.37 6.41 10.55
N GLU A 20 16.14 7.14 9.72
CA GLU A 20 15.89 8.56 9.47
C GLU A 20 14.51 8.81 8.84
N VAL A 21 14.11 7.97 7.88
CA VAL A 21 12.85 8.15 7.14
C VAL A 21 11.64 7.73 7.98
N THR A 22 11.74 6.63 8.72
CA THR A 22 10.60 6.10 9.50
C THR A 22 10.54 6.67 10.92
N GLY A 23 11.62 7.27 11.41
CA GLY A 23 11.73 7.77 12.79
C GLY A 23 11.82 6.68 13.86
N THR A 24 11.87 5.39 13.46
CA THR A 24 11.88 4.28 14.43
C THR A 24 13.29 3.95 14.91
N ASN A 25 13.42 3.64 16.20
CA ASN A 25 14.68 3.21 16.81
C ASN A 25 14.80 1.67 16.93
N SER A 26 13.70 0.95 16.70
CA SER A 26 13.61 -0.50 16.80
C SER A 26 13.77 -1.14 15.43
N VAL A 27 14.86 -1.89 15.23
CA VAL A 27 15.11 -2.61 13.97
C VAL A 27 14.07 -3.71 13.75
N SER A 28 13.62 -4.35 14.84
CA SER A 28 12.59 -5.39 14.75
C SER A 28 11.27 -4.81 14.25
N ASP A 29 10.82 -3.69 14.81
CA ASP A 29 9.56 -3.07 14.40
C ASP A 29 9.69 -2.52 12.97
N LEU A 30 10.83 -1.93 12.61
CA LEU A 30 11.12 -1.49 11.24
C LEU A 30 10.98 -2.64 10.23
N LEU A 31 11.55 -3.80 10.55
CA LEU A 31 11.50 -4.96 9.65
C LEU A 31 10.12 -5.60 9.62
N GLU A 32 9.39 -5.60 10.73
CA GLU A 32 8.03 -6.12 10.82
C GLU A 32 7.06 -5.26 9.97
N GLU A 33 7.13 -3.94 10.10
CA GLU A 33 6.36 -2.98 9.30
C GLU A 33 6.72 -3.04 7.80
N ALA A 34 8.03 -3.06 7.48
CA ALA A 34 8.48 -3.16 6.10
C ALA A 34 8.05 -4.46 5.43
N LEU A 35 8.04 -5.57 6.18
CA LEU A 35 7.57 -6.86 5.68
C LEU A 35 6.06 -6.84 5.43
N ALA A 36 5.27 -6.26 6.35
CA ALA A 36 3.83 -6.10 6.16
C ALA A 36 3.52 -5.29 4.90
N ALA A 37 4.16 -4.13 4.74
CA ALA A 37 3.98 -3.28 3.56
C ALA A 37 4.38 -3.98 2.25
N LEU A 38 5.43 -4.80 2.26
CA LEU A 38 5.85 -5.59 1.10
C LEU A 38 4.80 -6.65 0.74
N ILE A 39 4.25 -7.34 1.74
CA ILE A 39 3.21 -8.36 1.54
C ILE A 39 1.95 -7.70 0.94
N GLU A 40 1.48 -6.60 1.52
CA GLU A 40 0.30 -5.88 1.03
C GLU A 40 0.47 -5.43 -0.42
N ARG A 41 1.59 -4.79 -0.74
CA ARG A 41 1.89 -4.36 -2.12
C ARG A 41 1.93 -5.54 -3.11
N GLU A 42 2.48 -6.68 -2.70
CA GLU A 42 2.54 -7.86 -3.56
C GLU A 42 1.15 -8.50 -3.75
N LEU A 43 0.30 -8.47 -2.72
CA LEU A 43 -1.09 -8.91 -2.83
C LEU A 43 -1.89 -8.01 -3.76
N GLU A 44 -1.76 -6.69 -3.62
CA GLU A 44 -2.37 -5.71 -4.51
C GLU A 44 -1.92 -5.91 -5.96
N ARG A 45 -0.61 -6.05 -6.18
CA ARG A 45 -0.05 -6.32 -7.52
C ARG A 45 -0.65 -7.57 -8.15
N ARG A 46 -0.72 -8.68 -7.40
CA ARG A 46 -1.32 -9.93 -7.89
C ARG A 46 -2.81 -9.78 -8.15
N TRP A 47 -3.51 -9.00 -7.34
CA TRP A 47 -4.92 -8.74 -7.54
C TRP A 47 -5.13 -7.97 -8.84
N LEU A 48 -4.37 -6.90 -9.08
CA LEU A 48 -4.41 -6.13 -10.33
C LEU A 48 -4.02 -6.98 -11.56
N ASP A 49 -2.97 -7.79 -11.45
CA ASP A 49 -2.56 -8.71 -12.52
C ASP A 49 -3.66 -9.73 -12.88
N ALA A 50 -4.48 -10.13 -11.91
CA ALA A 50 -5.58 -11.08 -12.10
C ALA A 50 -6.92 -10.42 -12.49
N HIS A 51 -7.07 -9.12 -12.27
CA HIS A 51 -8.26 -8.34 -12.57
C HIS A 51 -7.85 -7.12 -13.42
N PRO A 52 -7.37 -7.32 -14.65
CA PRO A 52 -7.15 -6.21 -15.57
C PRO A 52 -8.47 -5.46 -15.77
N ASP A 53 -8.41 -4.13 -15.88
CA ASP A 53 -9.55 -3.19 -15.94
C ASP A 53 -10.53 -3.39 -17.13
N GLU A 54 -10.54 -4.54 -17.79
CA GLU A 54 -11.41 -4.87 -18.92
C GLU A 54 -12.92 -4.89 -18.56
N GLU A 55 -13.28 -4.82 -17.27
CA GLU A 55 -14.67 -4.85 -16.78
C GLU A 55 -15.12 -3.58 -16.01
N LEU A 56 -14.40 -2.45 -16.09
CA LEU A 56 -15.02 -1.20 -15.65
C LEU A 56 -16.12 -0.84 -16.67
N PRO A 57 -17.41 -0.75 -16.28
CA PRO A 57 -18.42 -0.21 -17.17
C PRO A 57 -17.93 1.15 -17.62
N GLY A 58 -17.86 1.36 -18.95
CA GLY A 58 -17.30 2.56 -19.54
C GLY A 58 -17.92 3.85 -18.97
N GLU A 59 -17.25 4.98 -19.23
CA GLU A 59 -17.60 6.33 -18.77
C GLU A 59 -19.09 6.48 -18.40
N VAL A 60 -19.38 6.45 -17.10
CA VAL A 60 -20.74 6.63 -16.59
C VAL A 60 -21.05 8.11 -16.75
N VAL A 61 -21.77 8.48 -17.81
CA VAL A 61 -22.32 9.83 -17.96
C VAL A 61 -23.30 10.05 -16.80
N PRO A 62 -23.00 10.95 -15.84
CA PRO A 62 -23.91 11.19 -14.73
C PRO A 62 -25.21 11.80 -15.27
N ASP A 63 -26.34 11.18 -14.94
CA ASP A 63 -27.65 11.73 -15.27
C ASP A 63 -27.95 12.92 -14.33
N LEU A 64 -27.74 14.13 -14.84
CA LEU A 64 -27.97 15.38 -14.12
C LEU A 64 -29.43 15.85 -14.20
N SER A 65 -30.34 15.05 -14.77
CA SER A 65 -31.77 15.42 -14.90
C SER A 65 -32.50 15.54 -13.57
N ALA A 66 -31.99 14.93 -12.51
CA ALA A 66 -32.55 15.00 -11.16
C ALA A 66 -31.99 16.17 -10.32
N VAL A 67 -31.05 16.96 -10.86
CA VAL A 67 -30.48 18.10 -10.15
C VAL A 67 -31.46 19.27 -10.25
N PRO A 68 -32.02 19.77 -9.12
CA PRO A 68 -32.86 20.95 -9.12
C PRO A 68 -31.92 22.15 -9.25
N TRP A 69 -31.54 22.48 -10.48
CA TRP A 69 -30.90 23.76 -10.74
C TRP A 69 -31.96 24.83 -10.47
N ASP A 70 -31.73 25.70 -9.48
CA ASP A 70 -32.62 26.81 -9.19
C ASP A 70 -32.70 27.71 -10.43
N GLU A 71 -33.87 27.73 -11.07
CA GLU A 71 -34.20 28.67 -12.15
C GLU A 71 -34.50 30.04 -11.51
N GLU A 72 -33.52 30.93 -11.48
CA GLU A 72 -33.74 32.38 -11.23
C GLU A 72 -34.50 33.06 -12.38
#